data_AF-V3ZZX0-F1
#
_entry.id   AF-V3ZZX0-F1
#
_cell.length_a   1.000
_cell.length_b   1.000
_cell.length_c   1.000
_cell.angle_alpha   90.00
_cell.angle_beta   90.00
_cell.angle_gamma   90.00
#
_symmetry.space_group_name_H-M   'P 1'
#
loop_
_entity.id
_entity.type
_entity.pdbx_description
1 polymer ?
#
loop_
_entity_poly.entity_id
_entity_poly.type
_entity_poly.pdbx_seq_one_letter_code
_entity_poly.pdbx_strand_id
1 'polypeptide(L)'
;MKWLVDDIRNHPGAILMTKKFPVVVSSDDPAVWGAKPLSHDFYMAFMGMCGADEGIAILKQLAYNSIQDTVVKTFALSSDRSDQESHEMSMGDAILNKLRCYD
;
A
#
# COMPACT_ATOMS: atom_id res chain seq x y z
N MET A 1 7.87 29.42 -0.78
CA MET A 1 7.30 28.05 -0.73
C MET A 1 7.12 27.70 0.74
N LYS A 2 5.91 27.32 1.16
CA LYS A 2 5.59 26.96 2.54
C LYS A 2 5.19 25.50 2.55
N TRP A 3 5.92 24.69 3.32
CA TRP A 3 5.60 23.27 3.50
C TRP A 3 4.35 23.14 4.38
N LEU A 4 3.55 22.09 4.15
CA LEU A 4 2.38 21.80 5.00
C LEU A 4 2.80 21.33 6.40
N VAL A 5 3.98 20.70 6.48
CA VAL A 5 4.59 20.19 7.69
C VAL A 5 6.10 20.44 7.61
N ASP A 6 6.68 21.04 8.64
CA ASP A 6 8.13 21.35 8.69
C ASP A 6 8.98 20.15 9.15
N ASP A 7 8.41 19.24 9.94
CA ASP A 7 9.06 18.02 10.44
C ASP A 7 8.21 16.79 10.11
N ILE A 8 8.72 15.92 9.25
CA ILE A 8 7.98 14.75 8.78
C ILE A 8 7.63 13.75 9.90
N ARG A 9 8.33 13.80 11.05
CA ARG A 9 7.98 12.99 12.22
C ARG A 9 6.63 13.37 12.82
N ASN A 10 6.17 14.58 12.53
CA ASN A 10 4.86 15.09 12.92
C ASN A 10 3.82 14.94 11.80
N HIS A 11 4.15 14.25 10.71
CA HIS A 11 3.21 14.07 9.61
C HIS A 11 1.99 13.24 10.07
N PRO A 12 0.75 13.71 9.87
CA PRO A 12 -0.45 13.05 10.38
C PRO A 12 -0.65 11.64 9.80
N GLY A 13 -0.07 11.34 8.65
CA GLY A 13 -0.05 10.00 8.07
C GLY A 13 0.64 8.95 8.96
N ALA A 14 1.54 9.34 9.87
CA ALA A 14 2.15 8.43 10.84
C ALA A 14 1.07 7.76 11.72
N ILE A 15 0.05 8.53 12.12
CA ILE A 15 -1.08 8.03 12.91
C ILE A 15 -1.86 6.96 12.12
N LEU A 16 -2.01 7.13 10.80
CA LEU A 16 -2.70 6.16 9.95
C LEU A 16 -1.90 4.86 9.84
N MET A 17 -0.57 4.95 9.70
CA MET A 17 0.30 3.78 9.67
C MET A 17 0.28 3.03 11.00
N THR A 18 0.38 3.73 12.14
CA THR A 18 0.31 3.10 13.48
C THR A 18 -1.05 2.43 13.73
N LYS A 19 -2.14 3.03 13.25
CA LYS A 19 -3.49 2.46 13.34
C LYS A 19 -3.76 1.36 12.30
N LYS A 20 -2.78 0.99 11.48
CA LYS A 20 -2.87 -0.06 10.45
C LYS A 20 -3.98 0.18 9.43
N PHE A 21 -4.21 1.45 9.07
CA PHE A 21 -5.07 1.77 7.92
C PHE A 21 -4.40 1.32 6.61
N PRO A 22 -5.18 1.01 5.57
CA PRO A 22 -4.63 0.79 4.23
C PRO A 22 -4.09 2.12 3.70
N VAL A 23 -2.76 2.21 3.61
CA VAL A 23 -2.04 3.41 3.15
C VAL A 23 -1.13 3.02 1.99
N VAL A 24 -1.05 3.91 1.00
CA VAL A 24 -0.15 3.83 -0.16
C VAL A 24 0.71 5.09 -0.22
N VAL A 25 1.92 4.96 -0.76
CA VAL A 25 2.86 6.08 -0.95
C VAL A 25 3.01 6.35 -2.45
N SER A 26 2.94 7.64 -2.82
CA SER A 26 3.12 8.15 -4.19
C SER A 26 3.92 9.45 -4.14
N SER A 27 4.47 9.87 -5.28
CA SER A 27 5.39 11.01 -5.39
C SER A 27 4.75 12.35 -5.73
N ASP A 28 3.43 12.38 -5.98
CA ASP A 28 2.74 13.57 -6.48
C ASP A 28 3.46 14.13 -7.72
N ASP A 29 4.17 15.27 -7.60
CA ASP A 29 4.95 15.91 -8.66
C ASP A 29 6.47 15.98 -8.34
N PRO A 30 7.22 14.88 -8.47
CA PRO A 30 8.62 14.79 -8.02
C PRO A 30 9.57 15.79 -8.70
N ALA A 31 9.23 16.22 -9.93
CA ALA A 31 10.00 17.22 -10.67
C ALA A 31 9.99 18.60 -9.99
N VAL A 32 8.90 18.96 -9.32
CA VAL A 32 8.76 20.26 -8.62
C VAL A 32 9.70 20.33 -7.42
N TRP A 33 10.02 19.18 -6.81
CA TRP A 33 10.85 19.10 -5.60
C TRP A 33 12.28 18.64 -5.88
N GLY A 34 12.64 18.39 -7.14
CA GLY A 34 13.96 17.84 -7.51
C GLY A 34 14.23 16.46 -6.93
N ALA A 35 13.20 15.67 -6.67
CA ALA A 35 13.28 14.35 -6.05
C ALA A 35 13.36 13.24 -7.11
N LYS A 36 14.03 12.12 -6.76
CA LYS A 36 13.87 10.88 -7.50
C LYS A 36 12.50 10.30 -7.17
N PRO A 37 11.67 9.97 -8.18
CA PRO A 37 10.33 9.47 -7.93
C PRO A 37 10.38 8.19 -7.10
N LEU A 38 9.41 8.09 -6.20
CA LEU A 38 9.03 6.95 -5.37
C LEU A 38 10.06 6.54 -4.33
N SER A 39 11.34 6.49 -4.68
CA SER A 39 12.41 6.11 -3.76
C SER A 39 12.60 7.13 -2.63
N HIS A 40 12.55 8.43 -2.93
CA HIS A 40 12.64 9.46 -1.90
C HIS A 40 11.40 9.45 -0.98
N ASP A 41 10.21 9.29 -1.54
CA ASP A 41 8.96 9.28 -0.76
C ASP A 41 8.89 8.06 0.16
N PHE A 42 9.29 6.88 -0.33
CA PHE A 42 9.39 5.66 0.49
C PHE A 42 10.44 5.80 1.59
N TYR A 43 11.59 6.42 1.31
CA TYR A 43 12.60 6.70 2.34
C TYR A 43 12.02 7.61 3.43
N MET A 44 11.35 8.69 3.04
CA MET A 44 10.77 9.66 3.97
C MET A 44 9.63 9.06 4.79
N ALA A 45 8.76 8.25 4.19
CA ALA A 45 7.71 7.53 4.90
C ALA A 45 8.29 6.50 5.89
N PHE A 46 9.30 5.72 5.46
CA PHE A 46 9.94 4.71 6.28
C PHE A 46 10.74 5.31 7.45
N MET A 47 11.51 6.37 7.22
CA MET A 47 12.37 6.97 8.24
C MET A 47 11.63 7.97 9.12
N GLY A 48 10.61 8.64 8.58
CA GLY A 48 9.95 9.77 9.22
C GLY A 48 8.62 9.41 9.86
N MET A 49 7.82 8.54 9.23
CA MET A 49 6.45 8.26 9.65
C MET A 49 6.28 6.88 10.30
N CYS A 50 7.27 6.00 10.15
CA CYS A 50 7.23 4.65 10.70
C CYS A 50 7.74 4.61 12.16
N GLY A 51 7.23 3.67 12.94
CA GLY A 51 7.78 3.37 14.27
C GLY A 51 9.14 2.70 14.16
N ALA A 52 10.02 2.92 15.14
CA ALA A 52 11.38 2.35 15.15
C ALA A 52 11.40 0.80 15.10
N ASP A 53 10.33 0.15 15.56
CA ASP A 53 10.24 -1.31 15.70
C ASP A 53 9.57 -2.02 14.50
N GLU A 54 8.98 -1.28 13.56
CA GLU A 54 8.18 -1.83 12.45
C GLU A 54 9.04 -2.47 11.35
N GLY A 55 10.30 -2.03 11.20
CA GLY A 55 11.28 -2.64 10.29
C GLY A 55 10.84 -2.74 8.82
N ILE A 56 11.49 -3.62 8.06
CA ILE A 56 11.26 -3.79 6.60
C ILE A 56 9.85 -4.28 6.24
N ALA A 57 9.06 -4.77 7.22
CA ALA A 57 7.71 -5.25 6.99
C ALA A 57 6.79 -4.15 6.46
N ILE A 58 7.01 -2.89 6.87
CA ILE A 58 6.25 -1.74 6.37
C ILE A 58 6.43 -1.56 4.87
N LEU A 59 7.65 -1.73 4.34
CA LEU A 59 7.93 -1.55 2.92
C LEU A 59 7.18 -2.59 2.09
N LYS A 60 7.16 -3.85 2.58
CA LYS A 60 6.37 -4.92 1.98
C LYS A 60 4.89 -4.57 2.01
N GLN A 61 4.38 -4.07 3.13
CA GLN A 61 2.96 -3.72 3.27
C GLN A 61 2.55 -2.57 2.35
N LEU A 62 3.36 -1.51 2.26
CA LEU A 62 3.11 -0.37 1.37
C LEU A 62 3.11 -0.82 -0.10
N ALA A 63 4.08 -1.64 -0.51
CA ALA A 63 4.12 -2.17 -1.87
C ALA A 63 2.91 -3.08 -2.18
N TYR A 64 2.51 -3.91 -1.20
CA TYR A 64 1.33 -4.75 -1.34
C TYR A 64 0.04 -3.94 -1.45
N ASN A 65 -0.14 -2.94 -0.58
CA ASN A 65 -1.28 -2.02 -0.63
C ASN A 65 -1.36 -1.30 -1.97
N SER A 66 -0.23 -0.83 -2.50
CA SER A 66 -0.18 -0.15 -3.80
C SER A 66 -0.62 -1.02 -4.97
N ILE A 67 -0.58 -2.35 -4.85
CA ILE A 67 -1.12 -3.28 -5.86
C ILE A 67 -2.61 -3.54 -5.59
N GLN A 68 -2.98 -3.72 -4.32
CA GLN A 68 -4.36 -4.02 -3.92
C GLN A 68 -5.32 -2.85 -4.17
N ASP A 69 -4.88 -1.62 -3.90
CA ASP A 69 -5.70 -0.42 -4.03
C ASP A 69 -5.63 0.18 -5.44
N THR A 70 -5.19 -0.61 -6.43
CA THR A 70 -5.25 -0.22 -7.84
C THR A 70 -6.63 -0.44 -8.42
N VAL A 71 -6.94 0.36 -9.44
CA VAL A 71 -8.10 0.15 -10.30
C VAL A 71 -8.10 -1.24 -10.94
N VAL A 72 -6.93 -1.87 -11.15
CA VAL A 72 -6.82 -3.22 -11.72
C VAL A 72 -7.53 -4.25 -10.85
N LYS A 73 -7.41 -4.16 -9.52
CA LYS A 73 -8.13 -5.06 -8.62
C LYS A 73 -9.63 -4.79 -8.66
N THR A 74 -10.04 -3.52 -8.60
CA THR A 74 -11.46 -3.16 -8.69
C THR A 74 -12.07 -3.63 -10.01
N PHE A 75 -11.32 -3.51 -11.10
CA PHE A 75 -11.72 -3.96 -12.42
C PHE A 75 -11.86 -5.48 -12.48
N ALA A 76 -10.85 -6.23 -12.01
CA ALA A 76 -10.90 -7.69 -11.93
C ALA A 76 -12.09 -8.17 -11.07
N LEU A 77 -12.32 -7.55 -9.91
CA LEU A 77 -13.46 -7.84 -9.06
C LEU A 77 -14.80 -7.42 -9.70
N SER A 78 -14.84 -6.35 -10.49
CA SER A 78 -16.06 -5.93 -11.19
C SER A 78 -16.41 -6.84 -12.37
N SER A 79 -15.40 -7.41 -13.05
CA SER A 79 -15.58 -8.45 -14.06
C SER A 79 -16.02 -9.77 -13.42
N ASP A 80 -15.50 -10.14 -12.25
CA ASP A 80 -15.89 -11.38 -11.57
C ASP A 80 -17.29 -11.26 -10.92
N ARG A 81 -17.74 -10.04 -10.58
CA ARG A 81 -19.05 -9.80 -9.92
C ARG A 81 -20.25 -9.96 -10.85
N SER A 82 -20.07 -9.98 -12.18
CA SER A 82 -21.15 -10.44 -13.07
C SER A 82 -21.41 -11.94 -12.96
N ASP A 83 -20.48 -12.70 -12.37
CA ASP A 83 -20.47 -14.16 -12.42
C ASP A 83 -20.62 -14.82 -11.02
N GLN A 84 -20.57 -14.04 -9.93
CA GLN A 84 -20.61 -14.52 -8.54
C GLN A 84 -21.82 -13.98 -7.75
N GLU A 85 -23.01 -14.55 -7.99
CA GLU A 85 -24.12 -14.50 -7.04
C GLU A 85 -24.35 -15.83 -6.30
N SER A 86 -23.46 -16.82 -6.44
CA SER A 86 -23.56 -18.07 -5.68
C SER A 86 -22.19 -18.61 -5.27
N HIS A 87 -22.06 -18.91 -3.98
CA HIS A 87 -20.92 -19.55 -3.30
C HIS A 87 -19.78 -18.64 -2.80
N GLU A 88 -19.92 -18.20 -1.55
CA GLU A 88 -18.80 -17.81 -0.70
C GLU A 88 -17.86 -19.01 -0.49
N MET A 89 -16.63 -18.91 -0.97
CA MET A 89 -15.52 -19.79 -0.57
C MET A 89 -14.46 -18.96 0.16
N SER A 90 -14.03 -19.45 1.33
CA SER A 90 -13.08 -18.75 2.20
C SER A 90 -11.74 -18.51 1.51
N MET A 91 -11.17 -17.31 1.70
CA MET A 91 -9.91 -16.86 1.09
C MET A 91 -8.72 -17.80 1.36
N GLY A 92 -8.77 -18.60 2.44
CA GLY A 92 -7.76 -19.63 2.75
C GLY A 92 -7.75 -20.79 1.75
N ASP A 93 -8.92 -21.17 1.24
CA ASP A 93 -9.07 -22.27 0.29
C ASP A 93 -8.60 -21.87 -1.11
N ALA A 94 -8.75 -20.59 -1.47
CA ALA A 94 -8.27 -20.05 -2.74
C ALA A 94 -6.74 -20.08 -2.85
N ILE A 95 -6.01 -19.85 -1.76
CA ILE A 95 -4.53 -19.92 -1.74
C ILE A 95 -4.06 -21.37 -1.84
N LEU A 96 -4.69 -22.30 -1.10
CA LEU A 96 -4.35 -23.72 -1.13
C LEU A 96 -4.64 -24.36 -2.50
N ASN A 97 -5.70 -23.93 -3.19
CA ASN A 97 -6.00 -24.44 -4.53
C ASN A 97 -4.98 -23.97 -5.58
N LYS A 98 -4.42 -22.76 -5.42
CA LYS A 98 -3.42 -22.23 -6.37
C LYS A 98 -2.05 -22.87 -6.20
N LEU A 99 -1.71 -23.32 -4.99
CA LEU A 99 -0.49 -24.08 -4.70
C LEU A 99 -0.58 -25.56 -5.13
N ARG A 100 -1.79 -26.12 -5.22
CA ARG A 100 -2.02 -27.50 -5.70
C ARG A 100 -1.79 -27.67 -7.21
N CYS A 101 -1.75 -26.55 -7.95
CA CYS A 101 -1.53 -26.53 -9.41
C CYS A 101 -0.07 -26.27 -9.80
N TYR A 102 0.86 -26.32 -8.83
CA TYR A 102 2.29 -26.20 -9.04
C TYR A 102 2.96 -27.53 -8.66
N ASP A 103 2.68 -28.56 -9.47
CA ASP A 103 3.43 -29.81 -9.58
C ASP A 103 3.63 -30.11 -11.07
#